data_AF-E8RPT2-F1
#
_entry.id   AF-E8RPT2-F1
#
_cell.length_a   1.000
_cell.length_b   1.000
_cell.length_c   1.000
_cell.angle_alpha   90.00
_cell.angle_beta   90.00
_cell.angle_gamma   90.00
#
_symmetry.space_group_name_H-M   'P 1'
#
loop_
_entity.id
_entity.type
_entity.pdbx_description
1 polymer ?
#
loop_
_entity_poly.entity_id
_entity_poly.type
_entity_poly.pdbx_seq_one_letter_code
_entity_poly.pdbx_strand_id
1 'polypeptide(L)' 'MRRSKFSGLRLYDRALVEIVGQVRPQTARRDETQAGIYRVGGFLYRENGTPLPSTPPAPSLLLVYSAGCSLVRG' A
#
# COMPACT_ATOMS: atom_id res chain seq x y z
N MET A 1 6.01 12.08 -22.06
CA MET A 1 6.30 11.22 -20.89
C MET A 1 5.55 11.77 -19.68
N ARG A 2 4.43 11.16 -19.29
CA ARG A 2 3.70 11.55 -18.07
C ARG A 2 4.55 11.15 -16.86
N ARG A 3 5.17 12.12 -16.19
CA ARG A 3 5.73 11.92 -14.85
C ARG A 3 4.58 11.43 -13.97
N SER A 4 4.63 10.18 -13.54
CA SER A 4 3.69 9.66 -12.55
C SER A 4 3.86 10.52 -11.30
N LYS A 5 2.87 11.36 -11.02
CA LYS A 5 2.82 12.15 -9.80
C LYS A 5 2.63 11.17 -8.64
N PHE A 6 3.71 10.58 -8.14
CA PHE A 6 3.77 9.94 -6.82
C PHE A 6 3.72 11.01 -5.70
N SER A 7 2.94 12.08 -5.91
CA SER A 7 2.76 13.13 -4.92
C SER A 7 1.76 12.64 -3.87
N GLY A 8 2.27 12.10 -2.76
CA GLY A 8 1.54 12.05 -1.49
C GLY A 8 1.03 10.70 -1.00
N LEU A 9 1.34 9.58 -1.68
CA LEU A 9 1.02 8.26 -1.14
C LEU A 9 1.91 7.95 0.07
N ARG A 10 1.27 7.72 1.23
CA ARG A 10 1.92 7.30 2.46
C ARG A 10 1.17 6.11 3.03
N LEU A 11 1.87 5.00 3.22
CA LEU A 11 1.34 3.82 3.88
C LEU A 11 1.34 4.04 5.39
N TYR A 12 0.27 3.58 6.01
CA TYR A 12 0.07 3.58 7.46
C TYR A 12 -0.27 2.17 7.88
N ASP A 13 -0.02 1.86 9.16
CA ASP A 13 -0.44 0.58 9.69
C ASP A 13 -1.97 0.45 9.59
N ARG A 14 -2.43 -0.71 9.10
CA ARG A 14 -3.84 -1.06 8.87
C ARG A 14 -4.55 -0.24 7.78
N ALA A 15 -3.86 0.56 6.98
CA ALA A 15 -4.48 1.24 5.84
C ALA A 15 -5.03 0.22 4.82
N LEU A 16 -6.15 0.53 4.17
CA LEU A 16 -6.62 -0.26 3.02
C LEU A 16 -5.97 0.29 1.75
N VAL A 17 -5.50 -0.61 0.88
CA VAL A 17 -4.69 -0.25 -0.28
C VAL A 17 -5.22 -0.95 -1.52
N GLU A 18 -5.48 -0.19 -2.57
CA GLU A 18 -5.80 -0.75 -3.88
C GLU A 18 -4.51 -1.06 -4.65
N ILE A 19 -4.48 -2.23 -5.28
CA ILE A 19 -3.33 -2.75 -5.98
C ILE A 19 -3.71 -3.02 -7.43
N VAL A 20 -2.85 -2.65 -8.38
CA VAL A 20 -3.07 -2.96 -9.80
C VAL A 20 -3.32 -4.45 -10.01
N GLY A 21 -4.41 -4.77 -10.70
CA GLY A 21 -4.79 -6.15 -11.03
C GLY A 21 -5.48 -6.92 -9.89
N GLN A 22 -5.70 -6.30 -8.73
CA GLN A 22 -6.47 -6.89 -7.63
C GLN A 22 -7.87 -6.28 -7.58
N VAL A 23 -8.89 -7.15 -7.48
CA VAL A 23 -10.30 -6.73 -7.43
C VAL A 23 -10.67 -6.14 -6.07
N ARG A 24 -9.95 -6.52 -5.00
CA ARG A 24 -10.25 -6.12 -3.62
C ARG A 24 -9.08 -5.35 -3.02
N PRO A 25 -9.36 -4.28 -2.24
CA PRO A 25 -8.34 -3.63 -1.43
C PRO A 25 -7.70 -4.60 -0.45
N GLN A 26 -6.42 -4.40 -0.17
CA GLN A 26 -5.64 -5.19 0.77
C GLN A 26 -5.16 -4.32 1.94
N THR A 27 -5.03 -4.92 3.11
CA THR A 27 -4.58 -4.19 4.29
C THR A 27 -3.05 -4.09 4.30
N ALA A 28 -2.53 -2.86 4.42
CA ALA A 28 -1.14 -2.62 4.73
C ALA A 28 -0.87 -2.95 6.19
N ARG A 29 0.23 -3.66 6.45
CA ARG A 29 0.73 -3.96 7.79
C ARG A 29 2.16 -3.49 7.88
N ARG A 30 2.51 -2.74 8.91
CA ARG A 30 3.89 -2.36 9.13
C ARG A 30 4.72 -3.62 9.40
N ASP A 31 5.89 -3.72 8.77
CA ASP A 31 6.84 -4.79 9.07
C ASP A 31 7.46 -4.54 10.45
N GLU A 32 7.47 -5.57 11.30
CA GLU A 32 7.96 -5.47 12.69
C GLU A 32 9.50 -5.41 12.75
N THR A 33 10.17 -5.92 11.72
CA THR A 33 11.64 -6.02 11.67
C THR A 33 12.28 -4.81 10.97
N GLN A 34 11.56 -4.17 10.04
CA GLN A 34 12.08 -3.06 9.24
C GLN A 34 11.18 -1.82 9.31
N ALA A 35 11.67 -0.80 10.01
CA ALA A 35 10.98 0.48 10.08
C ALA A 35 10.80 1.11 8.68
N GLY A 36 9.61 1.62 8.40
CA GLY A 36 9.28 2.26 7.11
C GLY A 36 8.98 1.25 5.99
N ILE A 37 8.96 -0.05 6.27
CA ILE A 37 8.51 -1.09 5.36
C ILE A 37 7.12 -1.57 5.76
N TYR A 38 6.29 -1.81 4.75
CA TYR A 38 4.91 -2.25 4.90
C TYR A 38 4.66 -3.45 4.00
N ARG A 39 4.02 -4.47 4.55
CA ARG A 39 3.49 -5.61 3.81
C ARG A 39 2.08 -5.30 3.33
N VAL A 40 1.82 -5.47 2.04
CA VAL A 40 0.48 -5.42 1.47
C VAL A 40 0.28 -6.73 0.69
N GLY A 41 -0.61 -7.58 1.21
CA GLY A 41 -0.75 -8.95 0.74
C GLY A 41 0.56 -9.74 0.88
N GLY A 42 1.08 -10.21 -0.25
CA GLY A 42 2.32 -10.98 -0.33
C GLY A 42 3.59 -10.16 -0.63
N PHE A 43 3.46 -8.83 -0.79
CA PHE A 43 4.57 -7.98 -1.24
C PHE A 43 4.96 -6.93 -0.20
N LEU A 44 6.20 -6.47 -0.29
CA LEU A 44 6.75 -5.44 0.59
C LEU A 44 6.88 -4.11 -0.16
N TYR A 45 6.55 -3.03 0.53
CA TYR A 45 6.55 -1.68 0.03
C TYR A 45 7.24 -0.76 1.03
N ARG A 46 7.90 0.27 0.52
CA ARG A 46 8.34 1.41 1.33
C ARG A 46 7.14 2.24 1.75
N GLU A 47 7.30 3.04 2.79
CA GLU A 47 6.27 3.95 3.31
C GLU A 47 5.65 4.84 2.22
N ASN A 48 6.41 5.26 1.22
CA ASN A 48 5.91 6.08 0.09
C ASN A 48 5.15 5.27 -0.98
N GLY A 49 4.87 3.99 -0.74
CA GLY A 49 4.20 3.07 -1.67
C GLY A 49 5.09 2.51 -2.77
N THR A 50 6.41 2.73 -2.73
CA THR A 50 7.34 2.16 -3.71
C THR A 50 7.55 0.66 -3.43
N PRO A 51 7.37 -0.23 -4.41
CA PRO A 51 7.59 -1.67 -4.21
C PRO A 51 9.07 -1.98 -3.95
N LEU A 52 9.32 -2.95 -3.07
CA LEU A 52 10.64 -3.56 -2.90
C LEU A 52 10.88 -4.63 -3.99
N PRO A 53 12.15 -4.84 -4.41
CA PRO A 53 12.49 -5.91 -5.34
C PRO A 53 12.00 -7.28 -4.87
N SER A 54 11.29 -8.00 -5.73
CA SER A 54 10.72 -9.31 -5.43
C SER A 54 10.49 -10.09 -6.74
N THR A 55 10.37 -11.41 -6.62
CA THR A 55 10.02 -12.31 -7.73
C THR A 55 8.81 -13.15 -7.31
N PRO A 56 7.63 -12.97 -7.94
CA PRO A 56 7.33 -12.04 -9.03
C PRO A 56 7.42 -10.56 -8.59
N PRO A 57 7.55 -9.61 -9.55
CA PRO A 57 7.63 -8.18 -9.22
C PRO A 57 6.35 -7.71 -8.53
N ALA A 58 6.53 -6.95 -7.45
CA ALA A 58 5.41 -6.39 -6.71
C ALA A 58 4.59 -5.42 -7.59
N PRO A 59 3.25 -5.55 -7.60
CA PRO A 59 2.36 -4.68 -8.36
C PRO A 59 2.37 -3.26 -7.81
N SER A 60 2.05 -2.28 -8.66
CA SER A 60 1.95 -0.87 -8.25
C SER A 60 0.72 -0.64 -7.36
N LEU A 61 0.87 0.26 -6.38
CA LEU A 61 -0.25 0.72 -5.55
C LEU A 61 -1.01 1.82 -6.29
N LEU A 62 -2.34 1.80 -6.19
CA LEU A 62 -3.22 2.77 -6.83
C LEU A 62 -3.70 3.82 -5.83
N LEU A 63 -4.30 3.38 -4.73
CA LEU A 63 -4.91 4.23 -3.71
C LEU A 63 -4.62 3.69 -2.32
N VAL A 64 -4.56 4.59 -1.33
CA VAL A 64 -4.42 4.25 0.09
C VAL A 64 -5.53 4.97 0.85
N TYR A 65 -6.37 4.21 1.54
CA TYR A 65 -7.40 4.69 2.44
C TYR A 65 -6.87 4.63 3.87
N SER A 66 -6.89 5.75 4.58
CA SER A 66 -6.58 5.75 6.01
C SER A 66 -7.70 5.03 6.76
N ALA A 67 -7.34 4.02 7.56
CA ALA A 67 -8.29 3.31 8.42
C ALA A 67 -8.71 4.12 9.67
N GLY A 68 -8.73 5.45 9.57
CA GLY A 68 -9.27 6.36 10.59
C GLY A 68 -10.76 6.63 10.42
N CYS A 69 -11.35 6.26 9.28
CA CYS A 69 -12.79 6.34 9.07
C CYS A 69 -13.37 4.94 9.24
N SER A 70 -13.95 4.66 10.40
CA SER A 70 -14.95 3.60 10.51
C SER A 70 -16.07 3.94 9.53
N LEU A 71 -16.27 3.12 8.49
CA LEU A 71 -17.53 3.12 7.75
C LEU A 71 -18.60 2.63 8.74
N VAL A 72 -19.21 3.57 9.46
CA VAL A 72 -20.42 3.31 10.24
C VAL A 72 -21.52 3.11 9.20
N ARG A 73 -21.96 1.87 9.04
CA ARG A 73 -23.12 1.53 8.23
C ARG A 73 -24.34 2.02 9.03
N GLY A 74 -24.94 3.12 8.60
CA GLY A 74 -26.19 3.69 9.13
C GLY A 74 -27.19 3.83 7.99
#